data_AF-A0A6G4ZUU3-F1
#
_entry.id   AF-A0A6G4ZUU3-F1
#
_cell.length_a   1.000
_cell.length_b   1.000
_cell.length_c   1.000
_cell.angle_alpha   90.00
_cell.angle_beta   90.00
_cell.angle_gamma   90.00
#
_symmetry.space_group_name_H-M   'P 1'
#
loop_
_entity.id
_entity.type
_entity.pdbx_description
1 polymer ?
#
loop_
_entity_poly.entity_id
_entity_poly.type
_entity_poly.pdbx_seq_one_letter_code
_entity_poly.pdbx_strand_id
1 'polypeptide(L)'
;PRMERKAEQRRKIIAERVGQPKPLDGANEATLQGILKQYHARIAALEDAKYDLEYEVRQKDFVINELTIQVNDLRGKFVKPALKKVSKFDKLKMVAKSTSEVDFRSNLKAVKKDAFKLDEEKQADKKPEWALGSKKENEE
;
A
#
# COMPACT_ATOMS: atom_id res chain seq x y z
N PRO A 1 -1.10 -17.26 16.17
CA PRO A 1 -0.66 -18.67 16.29
C PRO A 1 0.46 -19.14 15.32
N ARG A 2 0.57 -18.70 14.06
CA ARG A 2 1.70 -19.10 13.15
C ARG A 2 2.86 -18.10 13.14
N MET A 3 2.55 -16.81 13.18
CA MET A 3 3.54 -15.73 13.17
C MET A 3 4.40 -15.72 14.45
N GLU A 4 3.76 -15.99 15.58
CA GLU A 4 4.40 -16.06 16.89
C GLU A 4 5.41 -17.22 16.98
N ARG A 5 5.02 -18.42 16.53
CA ARG A 5 5.94 -19.58 16.40
C ARG A 5 7.13 -19.28 15.49
N LYS A 6 6.92 -18.60 14.36
CA LYS A 6 8.02 -18.18 13.47
C LYS A 6 8.94 -17.15 14.13
N ALA A 7 8.37 -16.20 14.87
CA ALA A 7 9.15 -15.17 15.57
C ALA A 7 10.00 -15.78 16.68
N GLU A 8 9.46 -16.74 17.44
CA GLU A 8 10.18 -17.46 18.48
C GLU A 8 11.29 -18.34 17.91
N GLN A 9 11.01 -19.09 16.83
CA GLN A 9 12.04 -19.84 16.09
C GLN A 9 13.14 -18.90 15.58
N ARG A 10 12.79 -17.74 15.03
CA ARG A 10 13.77 -16.73 14.60
C ARG A 10 14.64 -16.26 15.77
N ARG A 11 14.05 -15.98 16.93
CA ARG A 11 14.81 -15.59 18.14
C ARG A 11 15.78 -16.69 18.57
N LYS A 12 15.33 -17.95 18.58
CA LYS A 12 16.16 -19.10 18.93
C LYS A 12 17.35 -19.27 17.97
N ILE A 13 17.10 -19.21 16.67
CA ILE A 13 18.14 -19.34 15.64
C ILE A 13 19.15 -18.19 15.73
N ILE A 14 18.71 -16.96 16.02
CA ILE A 14 19.62 -15.82 16.20
C ILE A 14 20.51 -16.04 17.42
N ALA A 15 19.95 -16.48 18.55
CA ALA A 15 20.71 -16.76 19.76
C ALA A 15 21.77 -17.85 19.52
N GLU A 16 21.41 -18.93 18.81
CA GLU A 16 22.34 -20.01 18.43
C GLU A 16 23.46 -19.52 17.50
N ARG A 17 23.16 -18.65 16.53
CA ARG A 17 24.16 -18.14 15.57
C ARG A 17 25.11 -17.10 16.15
N VAL A 18 24.63 -16.23 17.03
CA VAL A 18 25.42 -15.15 17.65
C VAL A 18 26.27 -15.69 18.80
N GLY A 19 25.76 -16.69 19.53
CA GLY A 19 26.46 -17.30 20.66
C GLY A 19 26.63 -16.34 21.84
N GLN A 20 27.51 -16.69 22.76
CA GLN A 20 27.83 -15.83 23.90
C GLN A 20 28.89 -14.77 23.54
N PRO A 21 28.84 -13.58 24.17
CA PRO A 21 29.88 -12.57 24.02
C PRO A 21 31.25 -13.15 24.41
N LYS A 22 32.30 -12.78 23.67
CA LYS A 22 33.66 -13.19 24.05
C LYS A 22 34.03 -12.52 25.39
N PRO A 23 34.71 -13.25 26.30
CA PRO A 23 35.14 -12.69 27.57
C PRO A 23 36.20 -11.62 27.30
N LEU A 24 35.96 -10.42 27.80
CA LEU A 24 36.89 -9.29 27.72
C LEU A 24 37.57 -9.01 29.06
N ASP A 25 37.08 -9.60 30.15
CA ASP A 25 37.60 -9.38 31.48
C ASP A 25 38.96 -10.07 31.64
N GLY A 26 39.97 -9.32 32.10
CA GLY A 26 41.36 -9.79 32.23
C GLY A 26 42.11 -10.05 30.91
N ALA A 27 41.57 -9.64 29.75
CA ALA A 27 42.23 -9.86 28.46
C ALA A 27 43.46 -8.94 28.29
N ASN A 28 44.57 -9.51 27.82
CA ASN A 28 45.76 -8.73 27.45
C ASN A 28 45.59 -8.06 26.08
N GLU A 29 46.42 -7.07 25.77
CA GLU A 29 46.31 -6.29 24.53
C GLU A 29 46.38 -7.17 23.26
N ALA A 30 47.26 -8.17 23.24
CA ALA A 30 47.38 -9.09 22.11
C ALA A 30 46.11 -9.93 21.90
N THR A 31 45.47 -10.39 22.98
CA THR A 31 44.19 -11.11 22.92
C THR A 31 43.05 -10.23 22.45
N LEU A 32 42.99 -8.97 22.88
CA LEU A 32 42.00 -8.00 22.41
C LEU A 32 42.14 -7.75 20.90
N GLN A 33 43.35 -7.55 20.40
CA GLN A 33 43.61 -7.39 18.96
C GLN A 33 43.23 -8.64 18.16
N GLY A 34 43.51 -9.83 18.69
CA GLY A 34 43.09 -11.10 18.09
C GLY A 34 41.57 -11.24 18.00
N ILE A 35 40.86 -10.88 19.08
CA ILE A 35 39.40 -10.88 19.13
C ILE A 35 38.80 -9.93 18.09
N LEU A 36 39.33 -8.71 17.97
CA LEU A 36 38.89 -7.72 16.99
C LEU A 36 39.06 -8.22 15.55
N LYS A 37 40.22 -8.78 15.21
CA LYS A 37 40.48 -9.34 13.87
C LYS A 37 39.52 -10.48 13.54
N GLN A 38 39.24 -11.36 14.51
CA GLN A 38 38.29 -12.46 14.33
C GLN A 38 36.85 -11.95 14.11
N TYR A 39 36.41 -10.93 14.86
CA TYR A 39 35.10 -10.34 14.64
C TYR A 39 35.00 -9.65 13.29
N HIS A 40 36.02 -8.88 12.90
CA HIS A 40 36.07 -8.23 11.59
C HIS A 40 35.97 -9.24 10.44
N ALA A 41 36.76 -10.31 10.47
CA ALA A 41 36.71 -11.37 9.46
C ALA A 41 35.33 -12.04 9.39
N ARG A 42 34.70 -12.26 10.55
CA ARG A 42 33.36 -12.85 10.61
C ARG A 42 32.28 -11.90 10.08
N ILE A 43 32.38 -10.60 10.35
CA ILE A 43 31.46 -9.59 9.82
C ILE A 43 31.54 -9.56 8.30
N ALA A 44 32.75 -9.48 7.73
CA ALA A 44 32.95 -9.45 6.28
C ALA A 44 32.32 -10.67 5.59
N ALA A 45 32.55 -11.88 6.12
CA ALA A 45 31.95 -13.10 5.58
C ALA A 45 30.40 -13.13 5.71
N LEU A 46 29.86 -12.57 6.79
CA LEU A 46 28.41 -12.48 6.99
C LEU A 46 27.76 -11.43 6.07
N GLU A 47 28.45 -10.34 5.78
CA GLU A 47 28.00 -9.30 4.85
C GLU A 47 27.93 -9.83 3.42
N ASP A 48 28.93 -10.61 3.00
CA ASP A 48 28.96 -11.28 1.69
C ASP A 48 27.77 -12.24 1.55
N ALA A 49 27.59 -13.17 2.49
CA ALA A 49 26.46 -14.10 2.49
C ALA A 49 25.09 -13.40 2.58
N LYS A 50 25.02 -12.25 3.29
CA LYS A 50 23.81 -11.43 3.36
C LYS A 50 23.50 -10.82 1.99
N TYR A 51 24.51 -10.30 1.29
CA TYR A 51 24.34 -9.71 -0.03
C TYR A 51 23.77 -10.72 -1.03
N ASP A 52 24.34 -11.92 -1.09
CA ASP A 52 23.86 -12.99 -1.98
C ASP A 52 22.39 -13.34 -1.71
N LEU A 53 22.02 -13.50 -0.43
CA LEU A 53 20.64 -13.77 -0.04
C LEU A 53 19.70 -12.64 -0.40
N GLU A 54 20.10 -11.38 -0.15
CA GLU A 54 19.29 -10.22 -0.53
C GLU A 54 19.11 -10.12 -2.04
N TYR A 55 20.15 -10.41 -2.81
CA TYR A 55 20.10 -10.41 -4.26
C TYR A 55 19.14 -11.49 -4.79
N GLU A 56 19.24 -12.71 -4.27
CA GLU A 56 18.35 -13.81 -4.64
C GLU A 56 16.88 -13.50 -4.28
N VAL A 57 16.64 -12.90 -3.11
CA VAL A 57 15.28 -12.46 -2.72
C VAL A 57 14.74 -11.40 -3.68
N ARG A 58 15.54 -10.40 -4.06
CA ARG A 58 15.13 -9.38 -5.03
C ARG A 58 14.80 -9.97 -6.39
N GLN A 59 15.60 -10.92 -6.87
CA GLN A 59 15.31 -11.64 -8.12
C GLN A 59 13.98 -12.40 -8.03
N LYS A 60 13.75 -13.12 -6.93
CA LYS A 60 12.50 -13.85 -6.70
C LYS A 60 11.30 -12.90 -6.64
N ASP A 61 11.42 -11.75 -5.98
CA ASP A 61 10.36 -10.74 -5.92
C ASP A 61 10.02 -10.19 -7.31
N PHE A 62 11.05 -9.95 -8.14
CA PHE A 62 10.85 -9.54 -9.53
C PHE A 62 10.10 -10.62 -10.33
N VAL A 63 10.53 -11.88 -10.24
CA VAL A 63 9.87 -13.01 -10.92
C VAL A 63 8.44 -13.20 -10.43
N ILE A 64 8.17 -13.04 -9.13
CA ILE A 64 6.82 -13.11 -8.58
C ILE A 64 5.95 -12.00 -9.18
N ASN A 65 6.46 -10.78 -9.29
CA ASN A 65 5.72 -9.66 -9.87
C ASN A 65 5.41 -9.90 -11.35
N GLU A 66 6.40 -10.32 -12.13
CA GLU A 66 6.23 -10.71 -13.54
C GLU A 66 5.17 -11.81 -13.71
N LEU A 67 5.27 -12.90 -12.94
CA LEU A 67 4.30 -13.99 -12.97
C LEU A 67 2.91 -13.53 -12.53
N THR A 68 2.83 -12.62 -11.56
CA THR A 68 1.56 -12.06 -11.10
C THR A 68 0.87 -11.26 -12.20
N ILE A 69 1.64 -10.48 -12.98
CA ILE A 69 1.14 -9.74 -14.14
C ILE A 69 0.64 -10.72 -15.21
N GLN A 70 1.45 -11.73 -15.56
CA GLN A 70 1.07 -12.75 -16.56
C GLN A 70 -0.21 -13.51 -16.15
N VAL A 71 -0.32 -13.93 -14.89
CA VAL A 71 -1.51 -14.63 -14.38
C VAL A 71 -2.73 -13.71 -14.39
N ASN A 72 -2.56 -12.41 -14.15
CA ASN A 72 -3.65 -11.43 -14.22
C ASN A 72 -4.13 -11.22 -15.66
N ASP A 73 -3.21 -11.07 -16.61
CA ASP A 73 -3.53 -10.93 -18.03
C ASP A 73 -4.24 -12.19 -18.57
N LEU A 74 -3.77 -13.37 -18.18
CA LEU A 74 -4.40 -14.66 -18.51
C LEU A 74 -5.76 -14.89 -17.85
N ARG A 75 -5.94 -14.44 -16.60
CA ARG A 75 -7.26 -14.49 -15.92
C ARG A 75 -8.27 -13.52 -16.52
N GLY A 76 -7.80 -12.53 -17.29
CA GLY A 76 -8.58 -11.43 -17.80
C GLY A 76 -9.07 -10.49 -16.69
N LYS A 77 -9.26 -9.20 -17.03
CA LYS A 77 -9.86 -8.20 -16.13
C LYS A 77 -11.27 -8.59 -15.61
N PHE A 78 -11.87 -9.63 -16.19
CA PHE A 78 -13.15 -10.16 -15.79
C PHE A 78 -12.98 -11.46 -15.01
N VAL A 79 -12.72 -11.34 -13.70
CA VAL A 79 -12.80 -12.48 -12.78
C VAL A 79 -14.24 -12.98 -12.80
N LYS A 80 -14.50 -14.11 -13.48
CA LYS A 80 -15.85 -14.70 -13.57
C LYS A 80 -16.38 -14.91 -12.15
N PRO A 81 -17.34 -14.10 -11.68
CA PRO A 81 -17.84 -14.24 -10.33
C PRO A 81 -18.52 -15.60 -10.22
N ALA A 82 -18.30 -16.31 -9.11
CA ALA A 82 -18.96 -17.58 -8.85
C ALA A 82 -20.48 -17.38 -8.95
N LEU A 83 -21.11 -18.01 -9.95
CA LEU A 83 -22.53 -17.89 -10.20
C LEU A 83 -23.30 -18.55 -9.05
N LYS A 84 -23.70 -17.75 -8.07
CA LYS A 84 -24.67 -18.18 -7.06
C LYS A 84 -26.04 -18.30 -7.74
N LYS A 85 -26.73 -19.43 -7.55
CA LYS A 85 -28.11 -19.63 -8.00
C LYS A 85 -29.02 -18.67 -7.24
N VAL A 86 -29.23 -17.49 -7.82
CA VAL A 86 -30.13 -16.47 -7.30
C VAL A 86 -31.52 -16.71 -7.88
N SER A 87 -32.50 -16.99 -7.02
CA SER A 87 -33.91 -17.07 -7.44
C SER A 87 -34.41 -15.67 -7.77
N LYS A 88 -35.15 -15.50 -8.87
CA LYS A 88 -35.77 -14.21 -9.25
C LYS A 88 -36.65 -13.64 -8.12
N PHE A 89 -37.15 -14.48 -7.21
CA PHE A 89 -38.09 -14.13 -6.15
C PHE A 89 -37.45 -13.72 -4.82
N ASP A 90 -36.14 -13.91 -4.62
CA ASP A 90 -35.48 -13.54 -3.36
C ASP A 90 -35.44 -12.01 -3.16
N LYS A 91 -35.29 -11.26 -4.26
CA LYS A 91 -35.32 -9.79 -4.22
C LYS A 91 -36.71 -9.23 -3.90
N LEU A 92 -37.78 -9.96 -4.24
CA LEU A 92 -39.14 -9.52 -3.97
C LEU A 92 -39.52 -9.65 -2.48
N LYS A 93 -38.97 -10.65 -1.78
CA LYS A 93 -39.10 -10.77 -0.31
C LYS A 93 -38.34 -9.68 0.45
N MET A 94 -37.24 -9.17 -0.12
CA MET A 94 -36.49 -8.05 0.44
C MET A 94 -37.21 -6.71 0.20
N VAL A 95 -37.88 -6.50 -0.94
CA VAL A 95 -38.69 -5.28 -1.17
C VAL A 95 -39.82 -5.13 -0.13
N ALA A 96 -40.38 -6.24 0.36
CA ALA A 96 -41.35 -6.21 1.45
C ALA A 96 -40.73 -5.95 2.84
N LYS A 97 -39.39 -5.98 2.98
CA LYS A 97 -38.68 -5.90 4.26
C LYS A 97 -37.62 -4.78 4.33
N SER A 98 -37.39 -4.05 3.24
CA SER A 98 -36.37 -2.99 3.12
C SER A 98 -36.98 -1.63 2.73
N THR A 99 -38.09 -1.23 3.35
CA THR A 99 -38.52 0.17 3.37
C THR A 99 -37.71 1.03 4.35
N SER A 100 -36.76 0.43 5.08
CA SER A 100 -35.78 1.13 5.90
C SER A 100 -34.36 0.74 5.48
N GLU A 101 -33.54 1.74 5.19
CA GLU A 101 -32.08 1.67 4.97
C GLU A 101 -31.57 1.06 3.66
N VAL A 102 -31.84 1.74 2.55
CA VAL A 102 -30.79 1.88 1.52
C VAL A 102 -30.41 3.35 1.47
N ASP A 103 -29.42 3.71 2.27
CA ASP A 103 -28.97 5.09 2.43
C ASP A 103 -28.07 5.53 1.26
N PHE A 104 -28.70 5.76 0.11
CA PHE A 104 -28.06 6.23 -1.13
C PHE A 104 -27.50 7.65 -1.03
N ARG A 105 -27.87 8.41 0.01
CA ARG A 105 -27.45 9.81 0.16
C ARG A 105 -26.05 9.96 0.75
N SER A 106 -25.55 8.96 1.46
CA SER A 106 -24.22 8.96 2.07
C SER A 106 -23.07 9.01 1.06
N ASN A 107 -23.29 8.52 -0.17
CA ASN A 107 -22.28 8.46 -1.24
C ASN A 107 -22.36 9.65 -2.22
N LEU A 108 -23.24 10.61 -1.97
CA LEU A 108 -23.38 11.82 -2.78
C LEU A 108 -22.72 12.99 -2.05
N LYS A 109 -21.76 13.67 -2.70
CA LYS A 109 -21.23 14.94 -2.19
C LYS A 109 -22.37 15.95 -2.09
N ALA A 110 -22.76 16.31 -0.87
CA ALA A 110 -23.71 17.39 -0.64
C ALA A 110 -23.10 18.72 -1.11
N VAL A 111 -23.72 19.34 -2.11
CA VAL A 111 -23.38 20.70 -2.54
C VAL A 111 -23.95 21.67 -1.50
N LYS A 112 -23.08 22.50 -0.90
CA LYS A 112 -23.49 23.54 0.06
C LYS A 112 -24.49 24.49 -0.61
N LYS A 113 -25.70 24.58 -0.05
CA LYS A 113 -26.80 25.45 -0.49
C LYS A 113 -26.61 26.92 -0.08
N ASP A 114 -25.38 27.39 0.10
CA ASP A 114 -25.12 28.79 0.42
C ASP A 114 -25.12 29.71 -0.82
N ALA A 115 -25.31 29.14 -2.03
CA ALA A 115 -25.39 29.90 -3.28
C ALA A 115 -26.81 30.41 -3.65
N PHE A 116 -27.83 30.17 -2.80
CA PHE A 116 -29.23 30.52 -3.12
C PHE A 116 -29.94 31.44 -2.10
N LYS A 117 -29.23 32.00 -1.12
CA LYS A 117 -29.76 33.14 -0.36
C LYS A 117 -29.27 34.44 -1.01
N LEU A 118 -30.12 34.95 -1.89
CA LEU A 118 -30.15 36.32 -2.35
C LEU A 118 -30.36 37.23 -1.12
N ASP A 119 -29.27 37.73 -0.55
CA ASP A 119 -29.27 38.92 0.32
C ASP A 119 -28.86 40.08 -0.60
N GLU A 120 -29.77 41.02 -0.79
CA GLU A 120 -29.55 42.21 -1.59
C GLU A 120 -28.42 43.06 -0.98
N GLU A 121 -27.77 43.83 -1.84
CA GLU A 121 -26.88 44.94 -1.49
C GLU A 121 -25.39 44.59 -1.24
N LYS A 122 -24.65 44.45 -2.36
CA LYS A 122 -23.55 45.36 -2.72
C LYS A 122 -22.97 45.02 -4.10
N GLN A 123 -23.19 45.94 -5.05
CA GLN A 123 -22.39 46.05 -6.26
C GLN A 123 -20.91 46.23 -5.90
N ALA A 124 -20.01 45.51 -6.60
CA ALA A 124 -18.94 46.11 -7.39
C ALA A 124 -17.95 45.05 -7.89
N ASP A 125 -17.73 45.06 -9.20
CA ASP A 125 -16.49 44.71 -9.89
C ASP A 125 -16.01 43.26 -9.90
N LYS A 126 -16.40 42.53 -10.95
CA LYS A 126 -15.52 42.26 -12.10
C LYS A 126 -16.28 41.43 -13.14
N LYS A 127 -16.62 42.05 -14.28
CA LYS A 127 -17.08 41.30 -15.45
C LYS A 127 -15.91 40.42 -15.96
N PRO A 128 -16.14 39.13 -16.24
CA PRO A 128 -15.11 38.20 -16.67
C PRO A 128 -14.58 38.52 -18.07
N GLU A 129 -13.30 38.21 -18.32
CA GLU A 129 -12.50 38.62 -19.49
C GLU A 129 -13.11 38.26 -20.87
N TRP A 130 -14.00 37.27 -20.95
CA TRP A 130 -14.67 36.90 -22.20
C TRP A 130 -15.71 37.93 -22.68
N ALA A 131 -16.07 38.92 -21.85
CA ALA A 131 -17.04 39.97 -22.17
C ALA A 131 -16.43 41.21 -22.86
N LEU A 132 -15.12 41.22 -23.13
CA LEU A 132 -14.45 42.27 -23.91
C LEU A 132 -14.19 41.76 -25.33
N GLY A 133 -15.07 42.17 -26.25
CA GLY A 133 -15.24 41.57 -27.56
C GLY A 133 -14.01 41.61 -28.49
N SER A 134 -13.85 40.51 -29.24
CA SER A 134 -13.12 40.50 -30.50
C SER A 134 -13.93 41.25 -31.56
N LYS A 135 -13.68 42.56 -31.64
CA LYS A 135 -13.98 43.39 -32.80
C LYS A 135 -13.15 42.88 -33.98
N LYS A 136 -13.82 42.49 -35.08
CA LYS A 136 -13.53 42.81 -36.50
C LYS A 136 -14.40 41.91 -37.38
N GLU A 137 -15.39 42.49 -38.05
CA GLU A 137 -15.35 42.84 -39.50
C GLU A 137 -15.60 41.57 -40.33
N ASN A 138 -16.53 41.46 -41.28
CA ASN A 138 -17.31 42.43 -42.04
C ASN A 138 -18.32 41.63 -42.91
N GLU A 139 -19.37 42.30 -43.41
CA GLU A 139 -20.17 42.07 -44.65
C GLU A 139 -20.40 40.62 -45.13
N GLU A 140 -21.64 40.16 -45.36
CA GLU A 140 -22.67 40.73 -46.25
C GLU A 140 -24.06 40.16 -45.91
#